data_AF-A0A084EGX1-F1
#
_entry.id   AF-A0A084EGX1-F1
#
_cell.length_a   1.000
_cell.length_b   1.000
_cell.length_c   1.000
_cell.angle_alpha   90.00
_cell.angle_beta   90.00
_cell.angle_gamma   90.00
#
_symmetry.space_group_name_H-M   'P 1'
#
loop_
_entity.id
_entity.type
_entity.pdbx_description
1 polymer ?
#
loop_
_entity_poly.entity_id
_entity_poly.type
_entity_poly.pdbx_seq_one_letter_code
_entity_poly.pdbx_strand_id
1 'polypeptide(L)'
;MTEFYSEKVVTIRKPRRCDGCGTMMNKGDQALSYSGRFDGDFGSFSLHTDCREAELAWNKMSGNYSWEFLGLGELEADDWPWLLESYPTVAARMNITAERIAEHQAEQKRMQEWHMEQARKRDAERLDRLAARAKEHQP
;
A
#
# COMPACT_ATOMS: atom_id res chain seq x y z
N MET A 1 11.37 -18.07 17.09
CA MET A 1 10.59 -18.20 18.35
C MET A 1 10.44 -16.80 18.90
N THR A 2 9.23 -16.29 19.14
CA THR A 2 9.05 -14.91 19.62
C THR A 2 9.56 -14.79 21.05
N GLU A 3 10.67 -14.08 21.26
CA GLU A 3 11.32 -13.99 22.57
C GLU A 3 10.58 -13.03 23.51
N PHE A 4 9.89 -12.03 22.94
CA PHE A 4 9.08 -11.06 23.70
C PHE A 4 8.00 -10.44 22.81
N TYR A 5 6.77 -10.35 23.31
CA TYR A 5 5.66 -9.67 22.63
C TYR A 5 4.79 -8.97 23.68
N SER A 6 4.57 -7.67 23.52
CA SER A 6 3.65 -6.88 24.33
C SER A 6 2.90 -5.89 23.44
N GLU A 7 1.58 -5.99 23.44
CA GLU A 7 0.68 -5.06 22.76
C GLU A 7 -0.38 -4.61 23.78
N LYS A 8 -0.53 -3.29 23.95
CA LYS A 8 -1.47 -2.73 24.92
C LYS A 8 -1.94 -1.35 24.52
N VAL A 9 -3.19 -1.03 24.84
CA VAL A 9 -3.71 0.33 24.74
C VAL A 9 -3.18 1.16 25.91
N VAL A 10 -2.56 2.30 25.59
CA VAL A 10 -1.99 3.24 26.56
C VAL A 10 -2.48 4.65 26.28
N THR A 11 -2.54 5.46 27.33
CA THR A 11 -2.74 6.90 27.20
C THR A 11 -1.42 7.57 26.81
N ILE A 12 -1.42 8.34 25.73
CA ILE A 12 -0.25 9.06 25.23
C ILE A 12 0.14 10.16 26.24
N ARG A 13 1.36 10.05 26.78
CA ARG A 13 1.92 11.05 27.72
C ARG A 13 2.71 12.17 27.03
N LYS A 14 3.30 11.86 25.87
CA LYS A 14 4.07 12.78 25.03
C LYS A 14 3.57 12.65 23.58
N PRO A 15 3.21 13.76 22.92
CA PRO A 15 2.75 13.72 21.53
C PRO A 15 3.77 13.01 20.63
N ARG A 16 3.30 12.17 19.72
CA ARG A 16 4.14 11.40 18.78
C ARG A 16 3.34 11.05 17.54
N ARG A 17 4.02 10.72 16.44
CA ARG A 17 3.34 10.28 15.21
C ARG A 17 2.84 8.84 15.37
N CYS A 18 1.70 8.55 14.76
CA CYS A 18 1.24 7.19 14.52
C CYS A 18 2.13 6.57 13.44
N ASP A 19 2.69 5.39 13.69
CA ASP A 19 3.57 4.72 12.74
C ASP A 19 2.84 4.21 11.48
N GLY A 20 1.51 4.04 11.54
CA GLY A 20 0.68 3.57 10.43
C GLY A 20 0.20 4.69 9.50
N CYS A 21 -0.39 5.76 10.06
CA CYS A 21 -0.94 6.87 9.25
C CYS A 21 -0.07 8.13 9.23
N GLY A 22 1.03 8.18 10.00
CA GLY A 22 1.95 9.31 10.06
C GLY A 22 1.43 10.58 10.76
N THR A 23 0.16 10.62 11.15
CA THR A 23 -0.48 11.77 11.82
C THR A 23 -0.10 11.83 13.31
N MET A 24 -0.08 13.03 13.89
CA MET A 24 0.24 13.23 15.30
C MET A 24 -0.88 12.73 16.23
N MET A 25 -0.50 11.93 17.21
CA MET A 25 -1.28 11.61 18.41
C MET A 25 -0.91 12.59 19.52
N ASN A 26 -1.91 13.19 20.16
CA ASN A 26 -1.72 14.19 21.20
C ASN A 26 -1.65 13.58 22.61
N LYS A 27 -1.20 14.38 23.56
CA LYS A 27 -1.21 14.00 24.97
C LYS A 27 -2.65 13.80 25.45
N GLY A 28 -2.94 12.64 26.04
CA GLY A 28 -4.27 12.26 26.51
C GLY A 28 -5.00 11.31 25.55
N ASP A 29 -4.59 11.23 24.29
CA ASP A 29 -5.18 10.31 23.33
C ASP A 29 -4.86 8.85 23.70
N GLN A 30 -5.75 7.94 23.31
CA GLN A 30 -5.50 6.52 23.40
C GLN A 30 -4.76 6.03 22.15
N ALA A 31 -3.72 5.25 22.37
CA ALA A 31 -2.94 4.63 21.31
C ALA A 31 -2.57 3.21 21.70
N LEU A 32 -2.42 2.35 20.69
CA LEU A 32 -1.86 1.04 20.84
C LEU A 32 -0.33 1.16 20.85
N SER A 33 0.29 0.69 21.92
CA SER A 33 1.74 0.59 22.05
C SER A 33 2.15 -0.86 21.90
N TYR A 34 3.03 -1.09 20.94
CA TYR A 34 3.64 -2.37 20.69
C TYR A 34 5.12 -2.35 21.11
N SER A 35 5.59 -3.46 21.66
CA SER A 35 7.02 -3.72 21.88
C SER A 35 7.26 -5.22 21.81
N GLY A 36 8.24 -5.63 21.02
CA GLY A 36 8.58 -7.05 20.90
C GLY A 36 9.96 -7.29 20.32
N ARG A 37 10.40 -8.54 20.41
CA ARG A 37 11.67 -9.01 19.92
C ARG A 37 11.45 -10.23 19.02
N PHE A 38 11.88 -10.10 17.78
CA PHE A 38 11.81 -11.15 16.77
C PHE A 38 13.20 -11.35 16.16
N ASP A 39 13.66 -12.60 16.12
CA ASP A 39 14.95 -13.00 15.52
C ASP A 39 16.16 -12.15 15.95
N GLY A 40 16.15 -11.69 17.20
CA GLY A 40 17.22 -10.89 17.80
C GLY A 40 17.01 -9.38 17.73
N ASP A 41 16.09 -8.91 16.87
CA ASP A 41 15.80 -7.50 16.69
C ASP A 41 14.62 -7.04 17.55
N PHE A 42 14.82 -5.92 18.26
CA PHE A 42 13.77 -5.29 19.07
C PHE A 42 13.07 -4.21 18.26
N GLY A 43 11.75 -4.34 18.14
CA GLY A 43 10.88 -3.37 17.49
C GLY A 43 9.86 -2.80 18.48
N SER A 44 9.50 -1.54 18.27
CA SER A 44 8.38 -0.90 18.97
C SER A 44 7.70 0.09 18.05
N PHE A 45 6.37 0.13 18.08
CA PHE A 45 5.57 1.11 17.35
C PHE A 45 4.41 1.60 18.20
N SER A 46 3.87 2.75 17.83
CA SER A 46 2.68 3.38 18.42
C SER A 46 1.68 3.70 17.31
N LEU A 47 0.47 3.18 17.44
CA LEU A 47 -0.60 3.35 16.45
C LEU A 47 -1.85 3.93 17.11
N HIS A 48 -2.67 4.64 16.34
CA HIS A 48 -4.06 4.80 16.73
C HIS A 48 -4.73 3.41 16.78
N THR A 49 -5.73 3.26 17.64
CA THR A 49 -6.42 1.97 17.80
C THR A 49 -7.11 1.52 16.52
N ASP A 50 -7.78 2.45 15.82
CA ASP A 50 -8.41 2.22 14.51
C ASP A 50 -7.38 1.92 13.40
N CYS A 51 -6.20 2.55 13.44
CA CYS A 51 -5.10 2.20 12.54
C CYS A 51 -4.63 0.74 12.74
N ARG A 52 -4.50 0.28 13.99
CA ARG A 52 -4.12 -1.11 14.25
C ARG A 52 -5.20 -2.10 13.77
N GLU A 53 -6.47 -1.77 13.98
CA GLU A 53 -7.58 -2.59 13.50
C GLU A 53 -7.55 -2.72 11.97
N ALA A 54 -7.32 -1.61 11.26
CA ALA A 54 -7.17 -1.60 9.81
C ALA A 54 -5.96 -2.43 9.34
N GLU A 55 -4.79 -2.33 9.99
CA GLU A 55 -3.63 -3.17 9.66
C GLU A 55 -3.94 -4.66 9.79
N LEU A 56 -4.57 -5.06 10.89
CA LEU A 56 -4.92 -6.46 11.14
C LEU A 56 -5.94 -6.98 10.12
N ALA A 57 -6.94 -6.16 9.79
CA ALA A 57 -7.96 -6.52 8.81
C ALA A 57 -7.36 -6.67 7.41
N TRP A 58 -6.50 -5.73 7.00
CA TRP A 58 -5.82 -5.78 5.71
C TRP A 58 -4.88 -6.99 5.60
N ASN A 59 -3.97 -7.18 6.57
CA ASN A 59 -3.03 -8.31 6.55
C ASN A 59 -3.73 -9.67 6.58
N LYS A 60 -4.90 -9.75 7.22
CA LYS A 60 -5.74 -10.96 7.19
C LYS A 60 -6.38 -11.19 5.82
N MET A 61 -6.84 -10.14 5.15
CA MET A 61 -7.44 -10.22 3.82
C MET A 61 -6.40 -10.56 2.75
N SER A 62 -5.23 -9.92 2.79
CA SER A 62 -4.16 -10.07 1.80
C SER A 62 -3.31 -11.33 1.99
N GLY A 63 -3.50 -12.08 3.09
CA GLY A 63 -2.75 -13.31 3.39
C GLY A 63 -1.34 -13.09 3.92
N ASN A 64 -0.97 -11.84 4.22
CA ASN A 64 0.37 -11.42 4.67
C ASN A 64 0.65 -11.74 6.15
N TYR A 65 -0.38 -12.15 6.89
CA TYR A 65 -0.33 -12.38 8.34
C TYR A 65 0.79 -13.33 8.83
N SER A 66 1.24 -14.28 8.01
CA SER A 66 2.17 -15.34 8.43
C SER A 66 3.64 -15.14 8.04
N TRP A 67 3.92 -14.33 7.01
CA TRP A 67 5.27 -14.27 6.43
C TRP A 67 5.87 -12.86 6.48
N GLU A 68 5.06 -11.84 6.22
CA GLU A 68 5.52 -10.46 6.17
C GLU A 68 4.35 -9.56 6.57
N PHE A 69 4.28 -9.20 7.85
CA PHE A 69 3.25 -8.27 8.31
C PHE A 69 3.58 -6.87 7.80
N LEU A 70 2.71 -6.34 6.93
CA LEU A 70 2.90 -5.01 6.34
C LEU A 70 2.21 -3.94 7.19
N GLY A 71 2.91 -2.84 7.44
CA GLY A 71 2.33 -1.68 8.12
C GLY A 71 1.36 -0.93 7.22
N LEU A 72 0.43 -0.17 7.81
CA LEU A 72 -0.51 0.65 7.02
C LEU A 72 0.19 1.66 6.08
N GLY A 73 1.40 2.08 6.40
CA GLY A 73 2.21 2.96 5.55
C GLY A 73 2.65 2.32 4.23
N GLU A 74 2.55 1.00 4.11
CA GLU A 74 2.91 0.22 2.92
C GLU A 74 1.68 -0.12 2.06
N LEU A 75 0.50 0.41 2.41
CA LEU A 75 -0.73 0.17 1.67
C LEU A 75 -0.64 0.76 0.24
N GLU A 76 -0.78 -0.11 -0.76
CA GLU A 76 -0.76 0.30 -2.16
C GLU A 76 -2.08 0.92 -2.62
N ALA A 77 -2.03 1.64 -3.74
CA ALA A 77 -3.18 2.38 -4.27
C ALA A 77 -4.38 1.50 -4.65
N ASP A 78 -4.13 0.24 -4.98
CA ASP A 78 -5.16 -0.74 -5.30
C ASP A 78 -6.05 -1.07 -4.09
N ASP A 79 -5.52 -0.95 -2.88
CA ASP A 79 -6.23 -1.22 -1.62
C ASP A 79 -6.88 0.04 -1.01
N TRP A 80 -6.62 1.23 -1.55
CA TRP A 80 -7.20 2.49 -1.07
C TRP A 80 -8.74 2.51 -1.05
N PRO A 81 -9.46 1.95 -2.05
CA PRO A 81 -10.93 1.88 -1.99
C PRO A 81 -11.44 1.13 -0.77
N TRP A 82 -10.81 0.00 -0.42
CA TRP A 82 -11.17 -0.80 0.75
C TRP A 82 -10.95 -0.01 2.05
N LEU A 83 -9.83 0.69 2.17
CA LEU A 83 -9.54 1.50 3.35
C LEU A 83 -10.53 2.65 3.49
N LEU A 84 -10.88 3.31 2.38
CA LEU A 84 -11.85 4.42 2.37
C LEU A 84 -13.25 3.96 2.79
N GLU A 85 -13.67 2.76 2.37
CA GLU A 85 -14.97 2.18 2.72
C GLU A 85 -15.01 1.67 4.15
N SER A 86 -14.01 0.90 4.58
CA SER A 86 -14.02 0.18 5.86
C SER A 86 -13.51 1.03 7.02
N TYR A 87 -12.56 1.93 6.77
CA TYR A 87 -11.89 2.75 7.77
C TYR A 87 -11.76 4.21 7.31
N PRO A 88 -12.88 4.92 7.06
CA PRO A 88 -12.87 6.27 6.46
C PRO A 88 -12.05 7.28 7.28
N THR A 89 -12.03 7.16 8.61
CA THR A 89 -11.21 8.02 9.48
C THR A 89 -9.72 7.79 9.28
N VAL A 90 -9.30 6.53 9.07
CA VAL A 90 -7.89 6.19 8.79
C VAL A 90 -7.50 6.68 7.40
N ALA A 91 -8.36 6.44 6.40
CA ALA A 91 -8.16 6.96 5.04
C ALA A 91 -8.02 8.49 5.02
N ALA A 92 -8.86 9.21 5.76
CA ALA A 92 -8.78 10.66 5.88
C ALA A 92 -7.43 11.12 6.47
N ARG A 93 -6.91 10.44 7.50
CA ARG A 93 -5.58 10.74 8.08
C ARG A 93 -4.43 10.49 7.10
N MET A 94 -4.59 9.55 6.19
CA MET A 94 -3.62 9.22 5.14
C MET A 94 -3.81 10.07 3.88
N ASN A 95 -4.76 11.03 3.89
CA ASN A 95 -5.15 11.81 2.73
C ASN A 95 -5.53 10.92 1.53
N ILE A 96 -6.23 9.81 1.81
CA ILE A 96 -6.82 8.92 0.81
C ILE A 96 -8.28 9.33 0.67
N THR A 97 -8.60 9.92 -0.49
CA THR A 97 -9.94 10.42 -0.82
C THR A 97 -10.41 9.78 -2.12
N ALA A 98 -11.72 9.81 -2.39
CA ALA A 98 -12.28 9.34 -3.65
C ALA A 98 -11.66 10.05 -4.87
N GLU A 99 -11.37 11.36 -4.74
CA GLU A 99 -10.70 12.15 -5.77
C GLU A 99 -9.29 11.64 -6.04
N ARG A 100 -8.49 11.44 -4.99
CA ARG A 100 -7.12 10.93 -5.12
C ARG A 100 -7.07 9.52 -5.71
N ILE A 101 -8.03 8.66 -5.34
CA ILE A 101 -8.18 7.32 -5.93
C ILE A 101 -8.47 7.45 -7.43
N ALA A 102 -9.42 8.30 -7.82
CA ALA A 102 -9.78 8.51 -9.22
C ALA A 102 -8.61 9.08 -10.06
N GLU A 103 -7.85 10.02 -9.49
CA GLU A 103 -6.64 10.57 -10.11
C GLU A 103 -5.60 9.48 -10.40
N HIS A 104 -5.33 8.63 -9.40
CA HIS A 104 -4.39 7.51 -9.55
C HIS A 104 -4.86 6.52 -10.62
N GLN A 105 -6.13 6.13 -10.60
CA GLN A 105 -6.72 5.22 -11.59
C GLN A 105 -6.66 5.81 -13.00
N ALA A 106 -6.90 7.11 -13.15
CA ALA A 106 -6.78 7.79 -14.44
C ALA A 106 -5.33 7.80 -14.94
N GLU A 107 -4.36 8.00 -14.05
CA GLU A 107 -2.94 7.93 -14.39
C GLU A 107 -2.52 6.52 -14.85
N GLN A 108 -2.90 5.48 -14.11
CA GLN A 108 -2.63 4.09 -14.48
C GLN A 108 -3.23 3.75 -15.84
N LYS A 109 -4.48 4.17 -16.09
CA LYS A 109 -5.14 3.97 -17.38
C LYS A 109 -4.39 4.66 -18.53
N ARG A 110 -3.96 5.91 -18.35
CA ARG A 110 -3.16 6.63 -19.36
C ARG A 110 -1.85 5.91 -19.65
N MET A 111 -1.17 5.43 -18.61
CA MET A 111 0.09 4.69 -18.75
C MET A 111 -0.14 3.37 -19.50
N GLN A 112 -1.19 2.63 -19.17
CA GLN A 112 -1.56 1.39 -19.84
C GLN A 112 -1.90 1.62 -21.32
N GLU A 113 -2.69 2.64 -21.64
CA GLU A 113 -3.03 3.02 -23.01
C GLU A 113 -1.77 3.36 -23.82
N TRP A 114 -0.85 4.14 -23.24
CA TRP A 114 0.43 4.45 -23.87
C TRP A 114 1.25 3.18 -24.15
N HIS A 115 1.38 2.27 -23.18
CA HIS A 115 2.10 1.02 -23.37
C HIS A 115 1.50 0.16 -24.48
N MET A 116 0.17 0.09 -24.54
CA MET A 116 -0.55 -0.64 -25.59
C MET A 116 -0.32 0.01 -26.96
N GLU A 117 -0.35 1.33 -27.06
CA GLU A 117 -0.04 2.04 -28.31
C GLU A 117 1.39 1.77 -28.79
N GLN A 118 2.38 1.83 -27.88
CA GLN A 118 3.77 1.53 -28.19
C GLN A 118 3.98 0.06 -28.61
N ALA A 119 3.24 -0.88 -28.01
CA ALA A 119 3.24 -2.27 -28.45
C ALA A 119 2.70 -2.40 -29.88
N ARG A 120 1.56 -1.77 -30.18
CA ARG A 120 0.96 -1.78 -31.52
C ARG A 120 1.89 -1.20 -32.59
N LYS A 121 2.59 -0.10 -32.29
CA LYS A 121 3.59 0.50 -33.19
C LYS A 121 4.74 -0.46 -33.48
N ARG A 122 5.31 -1.08 -32.44
CA ARG A 122 6.41 -2.07 -32.58
C ARG A 122 5.98 -3.29 -33.40
N ASP A 123 4.76 -3.78 -33.19
CA ASP A 123 4.23 -4.93 -33.94
C ASP A 123 4.00 -4.57 -35.41
N ALA A 124 3.46 -3.39 -35.72
CA ALA A 124 3.31 -2.90 -37.09
C ALA A 124 4.66 -2.82 -37.81
N GLU A 125 5.67 -2.19 -37.18
CA GLU A 125 7.03 -2.12 -37.74
C GLU A 125 7.68 -3.48 -37.95
N ARG A 126 7.37 -4.46 -37.09
CA ARG A 126 7.85 -5.84 -37.24
C ARG A 126 7.21 -6.50 -38.45
N LEU A 127 5.90 -6.35 -38.62
CA LEU A 127 5.17 -6.90 -39.77
C LEU A 127 5.64 -6.26 -41.08
N ASP A 128 5.84 -4.94 -41.11
CA ASP A 128 6.36 -4.23 -42.29
C ASP A 128 7.76 -4.74 -42.68
N ARG A 129 8.65 -4.94 -41.70
CA ARG A 129 9.99 -5.52 -41.94
C ARG A 129 9.92 -6.94 -42.48
N LEU A 130 9.02 -7.78 -41.96
CA LEU A 130 8.82 -9.14 -42.46
C LEU A 130 8.27 -9.13 -43.89
N ALA A 131 7.32 -8.25 -44.20
CA ALA A 131 6.75 -8.09 -45.52
C ALA A 131 7.78 -7.58 -46.54
N ALA A 132 8.64 -6.63 -46.16
CA ALA A 132 9.74 -6.15 -47.00
C ALA A 132 10.72 -7.27 -47.34
N ARG A 133 11.16 -8.04 -46.33
CA ARG A 133 12.05 -9.19 -46.52
C ARG A 133 11.44 -10.28 -47.40
N ALA A 134 10.13 -10.53 -47.29
CA ALA A 134 9.44 -11.50 -48.13
C ALA A 134 9.42 -11.08 -49.61
N LYS A 135 9.28 -9.78 -49.89
CA LYS A 135 9.34 -9.24 -51.26
C LYS A 135 10.73 -9.35 -51.88
N GLU A 136 11.80 -9.19 -51.09
CA GLU A 136 13.19 -9.32 -51.56
C GLU A 136 13.58 -10.76 -51.92
N HIS A 137 12.85 -11.77 -51.46
CA HIS A 137 13.14 -13.19 -51.71
C HIS A 137 12.15 -13.81 -52.73
N GLN A 138 11.37 -13.00 -53.44
CA GLN A 138 10.52 -13.43 -54.54
C GLN A 138 11.34 -13.36 -55.85
N PRO A 139 11.59 -14.51 -56.54
CA PRO A 139 12.44 -14.57 -57.73
C PRO A 139 11.82 -13.90 -58.96
#